data_AF-A0A2D9WZG1-F1
#
_entry.id   AF-A0A2D9WZG1-F1
#
_cell.length_a   1.000
_cell.length_b   1.000
_cell.length_c   1.000
_cell.angle_alpha   90.00
_cell.angle_beta   90.00
_cell.angle_gamma   90.00
#
_symmetry.space_group_name_H-M   'P 1'
#
loop_
_entity.id
_entity.type
_entity.pdbx_description
1 polymer ?
#
loop_
_entity_poly.entity_id
_entity_poly.type
_entity_poly.pdbx_seq_one_letter_code
_entity_poly.pdbx_strand_id
1 'polypeptide(L)'
;MATWKIINTTQDNKGSSGDNQIVNVEFKVGHTIGGLTGWAAFEVNLPDTEGSFTAIDDVTESQVIKWVKAALPSNLSVTECETRAKEEYNRIKTEVDKENLTSSQNTKSWE
;
A
#
# COMPACT_ATOMS: atom_id res chain seq x y z
N MET A 1 -8.52 1.29 -10.96
CA MET A 1 -8.57 0.13 -10.03
C MET A 1 -7.45 0.31 -9.01
N ALA A 2 -7.68 -0.05 -7.75
CA ALA A 2 -6.63 0.06 -6.73
C ALA A 2 -5.56 -1.02 -6.94
N THR A 3 -4.29 -0.63 -6.86
CA THR A 3 -3.13 -1.52 -6.99
C THR A 3 -2.51 -1.72 -5.62
N TRP A 4 -2.43 -2.95 -5.14
CA TRP A 4 -1.81 -3.30 -3.86
C TRP A 4 -0.39 -3.79 -4.12
N LYS A 5 0.57 -3.36 -3.30
CA LYS A 5 1.98 -3.78 -3.40
C LYS A 5 2.57 -3.98 -2.01
N ILE A 6 3.27 -5.09 -1.81
CA ILE A 6 4.07 -5.33 -0.59
C ILE A 6 5.40 -4.58 -0.73
N ILE A 7 5.77 -3.84 0.31
CA ILE A 7 7.00 -3.06 0.37
C ILE A 7 8.07 -3.83 1.14
N ASN A 8 7.69 -4.33 2.31
CA ASN A 8 8.58 -5.01 3.23
C ASN A 8 7.81 -6.06 4.03
N THR A 9 8.51 -7.13 4.42
CA THR A 9 8.00 -8.15 5.35
C THR A 9 9.01 -8.33 6.46
N THR A 10 8.57 -8.18 7.71
CA THR A 10 9.39 -8.47 8.88
C THR A 10 9.09 -9.87 9.37
N GLN A 11 10.14 -10.61 9.71
CA GLN A 11 10.07 -11.99 10.16
C GLN A 11 10.46 -12.09 11.63
N ASP A 12 9.84 -13.03 12.33
CA ASP A 12 10.26 -13.45 13.65
C ASP A 12 10.49 -14.96 13.68
N ASN A 13 11.44 -15.38 14.51
CA ASN A 13 11.74 -16.79 14.74
C ASN A 13 10.90 -17.27 15.91
N LYS A 14 9.80 -17.98 15.63
CA LYS A 14 8.98 -18.58 16.69
C LYS A 14 9.21 -20.09 16.76
N GLY A 15 9.69 -20.55 17.91
CA GLY A 15 9.85 -21.98 18.25
C GLY A 15 11.27 -22.55 18.10
N SER A 16 11.48 -23.73 18.68
CA SER A 16 12.77 -24.45 18.67
C SER A 16 13.16 -25.07 17.32
N SER A 17 12.28 -24.96 16.32
CA SER A 17 12.46 -25.53 14.97
C SER A 17 13.04 -24.56 13.95
N GLY A 18 13.16 -23.26 14.26
CA GLY A 18 13.68 -22.25 13.33
C GLY A 18 12.68 -21.78 12.26
N ASP A 19 11.39 -21.80 12.58
CA ASP A 19 10.34 -21.42 11.65
C ASP A 19 10.24 -19.88 11.54
N ASN A 20 10.67 -19.32 10.40
CA ASN A 20 10.52 -17.91 10.08
C ASN A 20 9.03 -17.61 9.78
N GLN A 21 8.37 -16.85 10.65
CA GLN A 21 7.00 -16.39 10.43
C GLN A 21 6.99 -14.91 10.04
N ILE A 22 6.21 -14.53 9.02
CA ILE A 22 5.95 -13.12 8.73
C ILE A 22 5.05 -12.57 9.84
N VAL A 23 5.60 -11.67 10.66
CA VAL A 23 4.87 -11.06 11.79
C VAL A 23 4.32 -9.69 11.44
N ASN A 24 4.95 -9.00 10.49
CA ASN A 24 4.56 -7.66 10.09
C ASN A 24 4.76 -7.46 8.59
N VAL A 25 3.83 -6.74 7.98
CA VAL A 25 3.85 -6.45 6.55
C VAL A 25 3.61 -4.96 6.33
N GLU A 26 4.57 -4.31 5.67
CA GLU A 26 4.42 -2.97 5.13
C GLU A 26 3.93 -3.06 3.68
N PHE A 27 2.90 -2.31 3.34
CA PHE A 27 2.29 -2.32 2.01
C PHE A 27 1.88 -0.93 1.57
N LYS A 28 1.66 -0.76 0.26
CA LYS A 28 1.03 0.42 -0.30
C LYS A 28 -0.13 0.08 -1.20
N VAL A 29 -1.10 0.98 -1.22
CA VAL A 29 -2.25 0.95 -2.12
C VAL A 29 -2.16 2.17 -3.04
N GLY A 30 -2.23 1.92 -4.34
CA GLY A 30 -2.10 2.92 -5.39
C GLY A 30 -3.40 3.12 -6.16
N HIS A 31 -3.73 4.35 -6.50
CA HIS A 31 -4.82 4.67 -7.42
C HIS A 31 -4.29 5.46 -8.61
N THR A 32 -4.34 4.84 -9.81
CA THR A 32 -3.85 5.45 -11.05
C THR A 32 -5.01 5.93 -11.92
N ILE A 33 -5.00 7.20 -12.32
CA ILE A 33 -5.93 7.79 -13.28
C ILE A 33 -5.12 8.73 -14.19
N GLY A 34 -5.26 8.57 -15.51
CA GLY A 34 -4.60 9.45 -16.47
C GLY A 34 -3.06 9.48 -16.38
N GLY A 35 -2.42 8.38 -15.96
CA GLY A 35 -0.96 8.28 -15.81
C GLY A 35 -0.40 8.80 -14.48
N LEU A 36 -1.20 9.50 -13.68
CA LEU A 36 -0.84 9.93 -12.33
C LEU A 36 -1.27 8.87 -11.31
N THR A 37 -0.41 8.58 -10.32
CA THR A 37 -0.70 7.60 -9.27
C THR A 37 -0.52 8.21 -7.89
N GLY A 38 -1.57 8.17 -7.07
CA GLY A 38 -1.47 8.42 -5.63
C GLY A 38 -1.24 7.13 -4.86
N TRP A 39 -0.29 7.13 -3.92
CA TRP A 39 0.06 5.97 -3.11
C TRP A 39 -0.13 6.26 -1.63
N ALA A 40 -0.91 5.42 -0.95
CA ALA A 40 -1.00 5.42 0.50
C ALA A 40 -0.24 4.21 1.07
N ALA A 41 0.63 4.43 2.06
CA ALA A 41 1.40 3.39 2.73
C ALA A 41 0.75 3.01 4.06
N PHE A 42 0.87 1.73 4.41
CA PHE A 42 0.24 1.12 5.58
C PHE A 42 1.13 0.01 6.12
N GLU A 43 0.83 -0.41 7.34
CA GLU A 43 1.48 -1.51 8.02
C GLU A 43 0.43 -2.33 8.75
N VAL A 44 0.61 -3.65 8.79
CA VAL A 44 -0.23 -4.55 9.58
C VAL A 44 0.61 -5.63 10.24
N ASN A 45 0.31 -5.93 11.50
CA ASN A 45 0.80 -7.12 12.17
C ASN A 45 -0.08 -8.30 11.80
N LEU A 46 0.52 -9.38 11.30
CA LEU A 46 -0.22 -10.60 11.02
C LEU A 46 -0.43 -11.38 12.33
N PRO A 47 -1.63 -11.95 12.56
CA PRO A 47 -1.87 -12.79 13.73
C PRO A 47 -1.02 -14.06 13.66
N ASP A 48 -0.77 -14.65 14.83
CA ASP A 48 -0.10 -15.95 14.91
C ASP A 48 -0.95 -17.01 14.22
N THR A 49 -0.44 -17.59 13.14
CA THR A 49 -1.08 -18.73 12.48
C THR A 49 -0.75 -19.98 13.27
N GLU A 50 -1.60 -20.34 14.24
CA GLU A 50 -1.52 -21.65 14.88
C GLU A 50 -1.73 -22.76 13.83
N GLY A 51 -0.75 -23.65 13.67
CA GLY A 51 -0.97 -24.96 13.07
C GLY A 51 -0.57 -25.20 11.61
N SER A 52 0.02 -24.24 10.89
CA SER A 52 0.62 -24.54 9.58
C SER A 52 1.80 -23.65 9.21
N PHE A 53 2.98 -24.25 9.17
CA PHE A 53 4.17 -23.64 8.59
C PHE A 53 3.99 -23.50 7.07
N THR A 54 4.13 -22.27 6.54
CA THR A 54 4.33 -22.05 5.10
C THR A 54 5.76 -21.55 4.93
N ALA A 55 6.60 -22.33 4.26
CA ALA A 55 7.96 -21.91 3.93
C ALA A 55 7.90 -20.61 3.13
N ILE A 56 8.68 -19.60 3.54
CA ILE A 56 8.61 -18.27 2.94
C ILE A 56 8.98 -18.26 1.45
N ASP A 57 9.84 -19.19 1.03
CA ASP A 57 10.24 -19.38 -0.37
C ASP A 57 9.06 -19.76 -1.27
N ASP A 58 7.98 -20.32 -0.70
CA ASP A 58 6.75 -20.68 -1.40
C ASP A 58 5.66 -19.59 -1.29
N VAL A 59 5.91 -18.50 -0.55
CA VAL A 59 4.94 -17.43 -0.32
C VAL A 59 4.98 -16.40 -1.46
N THR A 60 3.90 -16.33 -2.23
CA THR A 60 3.74 -15.30 -3.27
C THR A 60 3.22 -13.98 -2.70
N GLU A 61 3.52 -12.86 -3.37
CA GLU A 61 2.98 -11.54 -3.00
C GLU A 61 1.44 -11.53 -2.94
N SER A 62 0.78 -12.26 -3.85
CA SER A 62 -0.68 -12.41 -3.84
C SER A 62 -1.20 -13.10 -2.57
N GLN A 63 -0.45 -14.08 -2.06
CA GLN A 63 -0.74 -14.77 -0.81
C GLN A 63 -0.63 -13.80 0.37
N VAL A 64 0.46 -13.02 0.43
CA VAL A 64 0.67 -12.00 1.49
C VAL A 64 -0.43 -10.95 1.47
N ILE A 65 -0.82 -10.46 0.29
CA ILE A 65 -1.92 -9.49 0.16
C ILE A 65 -3.25 -10.08 0.69
N LYS A 66 -3.53 -11.36 0.46
CA LYS A 66 -4.72 -12.02 1.04
C LYS A 66 -4.66 -12.03 2.57
N TRP A 67 -3.50 -12.36 3.14
CA TRP A 67 -3.31 -12.35 4.60
C TRP A 67 -3.46 -10.95 5.19
N VAL A 68 -2.83 -9.94 4.58
CA VAL A 68 -2.98 -8.53 4.97
C VAL A 68 -4.44 -8.14 4.99
N LYS A 69 -5.19 -8.38 3.91
CA LYS A 69 -6.61 -8.04 3.82
C LYS A 69 -7.47 -8.72 4.88
N ALA A 70 -7.11 -9.93 5.31
CA ALA A 70 -7.80 -10.65 6.38
C ALA A 70 -7.39 -10.20 7.79
N ALA A 71 -6.14 -9.74 7.95
CA ALA A 71 -5.55 -9.30 9.22
C ALA A 71 -5.77 -7.81 9.52
N LEU A 72 -6.33 -7.05 8.58
CA LEU A 72 -6.65 -5.64 8.74
C LEU A 72 -7.50 -5.40 10.01
N PRO A 73 -7.09 -4.49 10.91
CA PRO A 73 -7.80 -4.25 12.15
C PRO A 73 -9.15 -3.59 11.90
N SER A 74 -10.08 -3.66 12.85
CA SER A 74 -11.46 -3.16 12.68
C SER A 74 -11.56 -1.67 12.33
N ASN A 75 -10.54 -0.88 12.65
CA ASN A 75 -10.43 0.54 12.33
C ASN A 75 -9.76 0.83 10.97
N LEU A 76 -9.34 -0.19 10.23
CA LEU A 76 -8.73 -0.06 8.90
C LEU A 76 -9.28 -1.14 7.98
N SER A 77 -10.17 -0.77 7.06
CA SER A 77 -10.73 -1.72 6.08
C SER A 77 -10.03 -1.64 4.73
N VAL A 78 -10.23 -2.64 3.86
CA VAL A 78 -9.79 -2.60 2.46
C VAL A 78 -10.28 -1.32 1.78
N THR A 79 -11.56 -0.97 1.99
CA THR A 79 -12.18 0.25 1.46
C THR A 79 -11.50 1.51 1.97
N GLU A 80 -11.11 1.56 3.24
CA GLU A 80 -10.41 2.69 3.84
C GLU A 80 -9.03 2.87 3.20
N CYS A 81 -8.27 1.78 3.03
CA CYS A 81 -6.98 1.83 2.35
C CYS A 81 -7.08 2.36 0.91
N GLU A 82 -8.08 1.88 0.17
CA GLU A 82 -8.33 2.30 -1.22
C GLU A 82 -8.83 3.75 -1.31
N THR A 83 -9.62 4.19 -0.32
CA THR A 83 -10.10 5.58 -0.23
C THR A 83 -8.93 6.53 -0.02
N ARG A 84 -8.03 6.24 0.92
CA ARG A 84 -6.83 7.06 1.16
C ARG A 84 -5.91 7.13 -0.05
N ALA A 85 -5.73 6.02 -0.78
CA ALA A 85 -4.97 6.03 -2.03
C ALA A 85 -5.59 6.97 -3.09
N LYS A 86 -6.93 7.03 -3.14
CA LYS A 86 -7.65 7.93 -4.03
C LYS A 86 -7.57 9.39 -3.57
N GLU A 87 -7.64 9.65 -2.27
CA GLU A 87 -7.44 10.98 -1.70
C GLU A 87 -6.03 11.51 -2.01
N GLU A 88 -5.02 10.67 -1.88
CA GLU A 88 -3.65 11.04 -2.22
C GLU A 88 -3.49 11.33 -3.72
N TYR A 89 -4.15 10.55 -4.58
CA TYR A 89 -4.22 10.86 -6.01
C TYR A 89 -4.86 12.24 -6.25
N ASN A 90 -5.98 12.55 -5.59
CA ASN A 90 -6.67 13.83 -5.74
C ASN A 90 -5.78 15.01 -5.27
N ARG A 91 -5.02 14.82 -4.18
CA ARG A 91 -4.07 15.80 -3.68
C ARG A 91 -2.98 16.08 -4.72
N ILE A 92 -2.32 15.05 -5.23
CA ILE A 92 -1.27 15.18 -6.25
C ILE A 92 -1.82 15.86 -7.52
N LYS A 93 -2.99 15.42 -7.99
CA LYS A 93 -3.64 16.03 -9.14
C LYS A 93 -3.89 17.52 -8.94
N THR A 94 -4.39 17.91 -7.77
CA THR A 94 -4.65 19.32 -7.44
C THR A 94 -3.38 20.16 -7.51
N GLU A 95 -2.24 19.64 -7.04
CA GLU A 95 -0.96 20.34 -7.13
C GLU A 95 -0.46 20.45 -8.57
N VAL A 96 -0.54 19.38 -9.36
CA VAL A 96 -0.19 19.41 -10.80
C VAL A 96 -1.06 20.42 -11.57
N ASP A 97 -2.36 20.44 -11.30
CA ASP A 97 -3.29 21.37 -11.96
C ASP A 97 -2.97 22.84 -11.60
N LYS A 98 -2.56 23.13 -10.35
CA LYS A 98 -2.09 24.47 -9.93
C LYS A 98 -0.80 24.88 -10.64
N GLU A 99 0.20 23.99 -10.73
CA GLU A 99 1.47 24.26 -11.42
C GLU A 99 1.26 24.55 -12.92
N ASN A 100 0.32 23.85 -13.56
CA ASN A 100 -0.03 24.09 -14.96
C ASN A 100 -0.74 25.44 -15.16
N LEU A 101 -1.57 25.87 -14.21
CA LEU A 101 -2.23 27.19 -14.24
C LEU A 101 -1.22 28.34 -14.08
N THR A 102 -0.27 28.25 -13.15
CA THR A 102 0.74 29.29 -12.93
C THR A 102 1.72 29.39 -14.11
N SER A 103 2.10 28.25 -14.70
CA SER A 103 2.95 28.20 -15.90
C SER A 103 2.28 28.85 -17.11
N SER A 104 0.96 28.67 -17.27
CA SER A 104 0.18 29.26 -18.37
C SER A 104 -0.09 30.76 -18.21
N GLN A 105 0.01 31.29 -16.99
CA GLN A 105 -0.14 32.73 -16.72
C GLN A 105 1.16 33.50 -16.95
N ASN A 106 2.33 32.88 -16.69
CA ASN A 106 3.63 33.52 -16.93
C ASN A 106 3.96 33.72 -18.42
N THR A 107 3.34 32.95 -19.32
CA THR A 107 3.53 33.12 -20.77
C THR A 107 2.68 34.23 -21.40
N LYS A 108 1.78 34.88 -20.64
CA LYS A 108 0.91 35.95 -21.15
C LYS A 108 1.36 37.38 -20.78
N SER A 109 2.49 37.55 -20.09
CA SER A 109 2.93 38.88 -19.60
C SER A 109 3.95 39.61 -20.50
N TRP A 110 4.01 39.30 -21.80
CA TRP A 110 5.00 39.89 -22.72
C TRP A 110 4.43 40.32 -24.08
N GLU A 111 3.14 40.65 -24.18
CA GLU A 111 2.55 41.29 -25.37
C GLU A 111 2.15 42.74 -25.10
#